data_AF-A0A9E5RBN0-F1
#
_entry.id   AF-A0A9E5RBN0-F1
#
_cell.length_a   1.000
_cell.length_b   1.000
_cell.length_c   1.000
_cell.angle_alpha   90.00
_cell.angle_beta   90.00
_cell.angle_gamma   90.00
#
_symmetry.space_group_name_H-M   'P 1'
#
loop_
_entity.id
_entity.type
_entity.pdbx_description
1 polymer ?
#
loop_
_entity_poly.entity_id
_entity_poly.type
_entity_poly.pdbx_seq_one_letter_code
_entity_poly.pdbx_strand_id
1 'polypeptide(L)'
;MKAIALFCLSLSLVLGLALVSVGSEDAPLRQVEPMLLEQHSRSGLLPDQSLASLSQRQTLLGAIAQSLQYLQTPAAAEAYRQYPVAGITRDRVQRSLERFRQLVLAHPDPAQLQIAVLREFDFYQAIGTDGAGTVEFTGYFEPTYRASQVRTAEYQYPLYRLPPNLTQWTQPHPTRVQLE
;
A
#
# COMPACT_ATOMS: atom_id res chain seq x y z
N MET A 1 13.54 -27.43 76.47
CA MET A 1 13.25 -28.66 75.69
C MET A 1 12.19 -28.33 74.65
N LYS A 2 12.51 -28.64 73.38
CA LYS A 2 11.64 -28.79 72.20
C LYS A 2 10.99 -27.55 71.59
N ALA A 3 11.42 -27.30 70.35
CA ALA A 3 10.89 -26.35 69.37
C ALA A 3 9.52 -26.78 68.84
N ILE A 4 8.71 -25.79 68.44
CA ILE A 4 7.61 -25.98 67.48
C ILE A 4 7.70 -24.85 66.46
N ALA A 5 7.91 -25.25 65.21
CA ALA A 5 7.91 -24.42 64.04
C ALA A 5 6.48 -24.01 63.67
N LEU A 6 6.31 -22.77 63.23
CA LEU A 6 5.19 -22.38 62.36
C LEU A 6 5.76 -21.55 61.22
N PHE A 7 5.84 -22.20 60.06
CA PHE A 7 6.25 -21.62 58.79
C PHE A 7 5.00 -20.97 58.18
N CYS A 8 4.81 -19.67 58.40
CA CYS A 8 3.77 -18.91 57.72
C CYS A 8 4.25 -18.60 56.30
N LEU A 9 3.80 -19.39 55.33
CA LEU A 9 3.99 -19.14 53.91
C LEU A 9 3.05 -18.00 53.48
N SER A 10 3.54 -16.76 53.47
CA SER A 10 2.80 -15.64 52.89
C SER A 10 2.88 -15.73 51.36
N LEU A 11 1.81 -16.23 50.74
CA LEU A 11 1.64 -16.21 49.29
C LEU A 11 1.27 -14.79 48.86
N SER A 12 2.27 -13.99 48.49
CA SER A 12 2.05 -12.68 47.89
C SER A 12 1.53 -12.86 46.45
N LEU A 13 0.23 -12.73 46.27
CA LEU A 13 -0.41 -12.67 44.95
C LEU A 13 -0.09 -11.31 44.33
N VAL A 14 1.01 -11.23 43.57
CA VAL A 14 1.28 -10.08 42.69
C VAL A 14 0.34 -10.24 41.50
N LEU A 15 -0.80 -9.59 41.56
CA LEU A 15 -1.69 -9.41 40.41
C LEU A 15 -0.98 -8.44 39.45
N GLY A 16 -0.10 -8.99 38.61
CA GLY A 16 0.48 -8.26 37.49
C GLY A 16 -0.66 -7.83 36.59
N LEU A 17 -1.02 -6.56 36.63
CA LEU A 17 -1.71 -5.90 35.53
C LEU A 17 -0.79 -6.10 34.33
N ALA A 18 -1.05 -7.14 33.52
CA ALA A 18 -0.55 -7.17 32.18
C ALA A 18 -1.18 -5.94 31.52
N LEU A 19 -0.40 -4.86 31.48
CA LEU A 19 -0.49 -3.89 30.39
C LEU A 19 -0.55 -4.76 29.15
N VAL A 20 -1.75 -4.92 28.59
CA VAL A 20 -1.89 -5.35 27.20
C VAL A 20 -1.07 -4.30 26.47
N SER A 21 0.15 -4.69 26.11
CA SER A 21 0.89 -4.00 25.09
C SER A 21 -0.05 -4.04 23.89
N VAL A 22 -0.80 -2.96 23.70
CA VAL A 22 -1.33 -2.61 22.38
C VAL A 22 -0.10 -2.72 21.51
N GLY A 23 -0.01 -3.80 20.72
CA GLY A 23 1.14 -4.07 19.89
C GLY A 23 1.43 -2.78 19.14
N SER A 24 2.68 -2.35 19.15
CA SER A 24 3.15 -1.48 18.08
C SER A 24 2.64 -2.13 16.81
N GLU A 25 1.70 -1.50 16.10
CA GLU A 25 1.35 -1.97 14.76
C GLU A 25 2.68 -1.98 14.01
N ASP A 26 3.20 -3.18 13.76
CA ASP A 26 4.43 -3.34 13.01
C ASP A 26 4.23 -2.56 11.71
N ALA A 27 5.18 -1.68 11.39
CA ALA A 27 5.10 -0.90 10.16
C ALA A 27 4.82 -1.87 8.99
N PRO A 28 3.96 -1.49 8.02
CA PRO A 28 3.45 -2.41 7.01
C PRO A 28 4.55 -2.97 6.09
N LEU A 29 5.75 -2.39 6.16
CA LEU A 29 6.92 -2.73 5.38
C LEU A 29 8.13 -2.97 6.29
N ARG A 30 8.90 -4.02 6.00
CA ARG A 30 10.21 -4.29 6.59
C ARG A 30 11.31 -4.06 5.56
N GLN A 31 12.36 -3.34 5.91
CA GLN A 31 13.50 -3.16 5.02
C GLN A 31 14.20 -4.51 4.81
N VAL A 32 14.53 -4.82 3.57
CA VAL A 32 15.24 -6.06 3.22
C VAL A 32 16.74 -5.81 3.34
N GLU A 33 17.40 -6.67 4.10
CA GLU A 33 18.86 -6.63 4.23
C GLU A 33 19.54 -6.92 2.88
N PRO A 34 20.61 -6.20 2.52
CA PRO A 34 21.29 -6.37 1.22
C PRO A 34 21.71 -7.82 0.90
N MET A 35 22.11 -8.59 1.91
CA MET A 35 22.48 -10.00 1.73
C MET A 35 21.31 -10.90 1.35
N LEU A 36 20.10 -10.58 1.80
CA LEU A 36 18.88 -11.32 1.45
C LEU A 36 18.43 -10.96 0.02
N LEU A 37 18.72 -9.76 -0.46
CA LEU A 37 18.34 -9.35 -1.82
C LEU A 37 19.03 -10.18 -2.91
N GLU A 38 20.29 -10.54 -2.74
CA GLU A 38 21.02 -11.40 -3.70
C GLU A 38 20.40 -12.81 -3.82
N GLN A 39 19.88 -13.35 -2.71
CA GLN A 39 19.20 -14.65 -2.71
C GLN A 39 17.85 -14.58 -3.44
N HIS A 40 17.08 -13.52 -3.20
CA HIS A 40 15.77 -13.32 -3.82
C HIS A 40 15.85 -12.80 -5.26
N SER A 41 16.94 -12.14 -5.66
CA SER A 41 17.16 -11.67 -7.03
C SER A 41 17.26 -12.81 -8.04
N ARG A 42 17.71 -13.99 -7.60
CA ARG A 42 17.66 -15.23 -8.39
C ARG A 42 16.24 -15.72 -8.64
N SER A 43 15.27 -15.25 -7.86
CA SER A 43 13.85 -15.60 -7.95
C SER A 43 13.01 -14.54 -8.69
N GLY A 44 13.64 -13.51 -9.29
CA GLY A 44 12.95 -12.55 -10.17
C GLY A 44 12.37 -11.31 -9.48
N LEU A 45 13.06 -10.75 -8.49
CA LEU A 45 12.61 -9.53 -7.79
C LEU A 45 12.44 -8.27 -8.70
N LEU A 46 13.01 -8.25 -9.91
CA LEU A 46 13.14 -7.05 -10.77
C LEU A 46 13.49 -7.39 -12.24
N PRO A 47 13.43 -6.39 -13.14
CA PRO A 47 12.25 -6.00 -13.90
C PRO A 47 11.81 -7.09 -14.88
N ASP A 48 10.50 -7.09 -15.12
CA ASP A 48 9.85 -7.90 -16.13
C ASP A 48 10.59 -7.81 -17.49
N GLN A 49 10.90 -8.98 -18.08
CA GLN A 49 11.48 -9.11 -19.41
C GLN A 49 10.66 -8.36 -20.48
N SER A 50 9.37 -8.13 -20.19
CA SER A 50 8.48 -7.32 -21.01
C SER A 50 8.97 -5.87 -21.22
N LEU A 51 9.79 -5.31 -20.31
CA LEU A 51 10.38 -3.98 -20.51
C LEU A 51 11.39 -3.90 -21.68
N ALA A 52 11.77 -5.02 -22.29
CA ALA A 52 12.46 -5.01 -23.58
C ALA A 52 11.58 -4.41 -24.70
N SER A 53 10.25 -4.47 -24.56
CA SER A 53 9.30 -3.84 -25.45
C SER A 53 9.27 -2.32 -25.26
N LEU A 54 9.41 -1.58 -26.37
CA LEU A 54 9.29 -0.12 -26.38
C LEU A 54 7.90 0.35 -25.90
N SER A 55 6.83 -0.38 -26.23
CA SER A 55 5.47 0.02 -25.83
C SER A 55 5.28 -0.10 -24.32
N GLN A 56 5.72 -1.21 -23.71
CA GLN A 56 5.63 -1.42 -22.27
C GLN A 56 6.50 -0.44 -21.50
N ARG A 57 7.69 -0.12 -22.03
CA ARG A 57 8.54 0.93 -21.49
C ARG A 57 7.88 2.30 -21.52
N GLN A 58 7.24 2.65 -22.64
CA GLN A 58 6.54 3.93 -22.74
C GLN A 58 5.35 4.00 -21.79
N THR A 59 4.61 2.90 -21.62
CA THR A 59 3.54 2.80 -20.62
C THR A 59 4.08 3.01 -19.21
N LEU A 60 5.20 2.38 -18.85
CA LEU A 60 5.85 2.57 -17.55
C LEU A 60 6.28 4.03 -17.34
N LEU A 61 6.90 4.66 -18.34
CA LEU A 61 7.29 6.08 -18.28
C LEU A 61 6.07 7.00 -18.11
N GLY A 62 4.95 6.69 -18.77
CA GLY A 62 3.69 7.38 -18.58
C GLY A 62 3.16 7.24 -17.15
N ALA A 63 3.16 6.03 -16.60
CA ALA A 63 2.75 5.77 -15.21
C ALA A 63 3.62 6.53 -14.19
N ILE A 64 4.94 6.53 -14.38
CA ILE A 64 5.88 7.31 -13.56
C ILE A 64 5.52 8.80 -13.61
N ALA A 65 5.24 9.36 -14.80
CA ALA A 65 4.87 10.77 -14.93
C ALA A 65 3.58 11.13 -14.17
N GLN A 66 2.56 10.26 -14.24
CA GLN A 66 1.31 10.44 -13.48
C GLN A 66 1.55 10.41 -11.96
N SER A 67 2.38 9.47 -11.49
CA SER A 67 2.76 9.39 -10.08
C SER A 67 3.53 10.63 -9.61
N LEU A 68 4.45 11.16 -10.42
CA LEU A 68 5.15 12.42 -10.12
C LEU A 68 4.19 13.61 -10.05
N GLN A 69 3.19 13.67 -10.93
CA GLN A 69 2.15 14.71 -10.88
C GLN A 69 1.32 14.59 -9.59
N TYR A 70 0.92 13.38 -9.18
CA TYR A 70 0.23 13.16 -7.92
C TYR A 70 1.04 13.65 -6.71
N LEU A 71 2.35 13.38 -6.68
CA LEU A 71 3.23 13.76 -5.57
C LEU A 71 3.33 15.28 -5.36
N GLN A 72 2.98 16.08 -6.37
CA GLN A 72 2.92 17.54 -6.27
C GLN A 72 1.64 18.07 -5.61
N THR A 73 0.63 17.21 -5.39
CA THR A 73 -0.68 17.63 -4.87
C THR A 73 -0.70 17.81 -3.35
N PRO A 74 -1.64 18.61 -2.80
CA PRO A 74 -1.91 18.66 -1.36
C PRO A 74 -2.36 17.30 -0.79
N ALA A 75 -3.08 16.50 -1.58
CA ALA A 75 -3.51 15.17 -1.17
C ALA A 75 -2.31 14.23 -0.91
N ALA A 76 -1.29 14.28 -1.77
CA ALA A 76 -0.04 13.56 -1.50
C ALA A 76 0.69 14.13 -0.27
N ALA A 77 0.70 15.45 -0.08
CA ALA A 77 1.27 16.04 1.13
C ALA A 77 0.60 15.53 2.42
N GLU A 78 -0.73 15.39 2.40
CA GLU A 78 -1.50 14.78 3.49
C GLU A 78 -1.14 13.30 3.68
N ALA A 79 -1.19 12.51 2.60
CA ALA A 79 -0.94 11.07 2.66
C ALA A 79 0.43 10.70 3.25
N TYR A 80 1.45 11.52 3.01
CA TYR A 80 2.81 11.30 3.52
C TYR A 80 3.12 12.04 4.83
N ARG A 81 2.19 12.81 5.41
CA ARG A 81 2.45 13.61 6.63
C ARG A 81 2.80 12.72 7.83
N GLN A 82 2.13 11.58 7.95
CA GLN A 82 2.29 10.63 9.06
C GLN A 82 2.44 9.20 8.53
N TYR A 83 3.27 9.03 7.49
CA TYR A 83 3.50 7.71 6.93
C TYR A 83 4.19 6.79 7.96
N PRO A 84 3.71 5.56 8.17
CA PRO A 84 4.12 4.73 9.31
C PRO A 84 5.53 4.12 9.19
N VAL A 85 6.10 4.11 7.98
CA VAL A 85 7.44 3.55 7.75
C VAL A 85 8.48 4.67 7.84
N ALA A 86 9.37 4.56 8.82
CA ALA A 86 10.41 5.54 9.07
C ALA A 86 11.29 5.77 7.82
N GLY A 87 11.60 7.04 7.54
CA GLY A 87 12.44 7.43 6.42
C GLY A 87 11.75 7.41 5.05
N ILE A 88 10.49 6.98 4.93
CA ILE A 88 9.73 7.10 3.68
C ILE A 88 8.95 8.42 3.71
N THR A 89 9.56 9.47 3.16
CA THR A 89 8.97 10.80 3.03
C THR A 89 8.52 11.05 1.60
N ARG A 90 7.56 11.97 1.40
CA ARG A 90 7.13 12.39 0.05
C ARG A 90 8.30 12.80 -0.84
N ASP A 91 9.24 13.58 -0.31
CA ASP A 91 10.44 14.03 -1.01
C ASP A 91 11.34 12.85 -1.42
N ARG A 92 11.59 11.90 -0.50
CA ARG A 92 12.36 10.69 -0.84
C ARG A 92 11.66 9.90 -1.94
N VAL A 93 10.35 9.68 -1.85
CA VAL A 93 9.59 8.97 -2.89
C VAL A 93 9.70 9.68 -4.25
N GLN A 94 9.55 11.00 -4.27
CA GLN A 94 9.68 11.78 -5.52
C GLN A 94 11.07 11.61 -6.13
N ARG A 95 12.15 11.82 -5.36
CA ARG A 95 13.53 11.68 -5.85
C ARG A 95 13.84 10.25 -6.31
N SER A 96 13.35 9.25 -5.57
CA SER A 96 13.49 7.84 -5.96
C SER A 96 12.79 7.57 -7.29
N LEU A 97 11.59 8.11 -7.50
CA LEU A 97 10.83 7.91 -8.73
C LEU A 97 11.44 8.67 -9.93
N GLU A 98 11.95 9.87 -9.71
CA GLU A 98 12.74 10.63 -10.69
C GLU A 98 14.02 9.86 -11.08
N ARG A 99 14.72 9.28 -10.10
CA ARG A 99 15.91 8.47 -10.36
C ARG A 99 15.56 7.19 -11.13
N PHE A 100 14.49 6.51 -10.73
CA PHE A 100 14.02 5.31 -11.42
C PHE A 100 13.69 5.60 -12.89
N ARG A 101 13.03 6.73 -13.17
CA ARG A 101 12.78 7.21 -14.53
C ARG A 101 14.06 7.36 -15.34
N GLN A 102 15.11 7.94 -14.76
CA GLN A 102 16.41 8.09 -15.42
C GLN A 102 17.02 6.73 -15.77
N LEU A 103 16.97 5.76 -14.85
CA LEU A 103 17.47 4.41 -15.10
C LEU A 103 16.68 3.71 -16.21
N VAL A 104 15.35 3.83 -16.22
CA VAL A 104 14.50 3.28 -17.30
C VAL A 104 14.84 3.89 -18.66
N LEU A 105 15.26 5.16 -18.72
CA LEU A 105 15.70 5.78 -19.98
C LEU A 105 17.12 5.35 -20.36
N ALA A 106 18.02 5.20 -19.38
CA ALA A 106 19.43 4.90 -19.61
C ALA A 106 19.71 3.43 -19.95
N HIS A 107 18.87 2.50 -19.50
CA HIS A 107 19.08 1.06 -19.66
C HIS A 107 17.93 0.39 -20.44
N PRO A 108 18.00 0.35 -21.79
CA PRO A 108 17.05 -0.36 -22.63
C PRO A 108 17.05 -1.89 -22.40
N ASP A 109 18.18 -2.45 -21.98
CA ASP A 109 18.30 -3.85 -21.59
C ASP A 109 17.72 -4.06 -20.17
N PRO A 110 16.65 -4.87 -20.00
CA PRO A 110 16.07 -5.15 -18.69
C PRO A 110 17.06 -5.71 -17.68
N ALA A 111 18.03 -6.52 -18.11
CA ALA A 111 19.03 -7.09 -17.20
C ALA A 111 19.96 -6.00 -16.63
N GLN A 112 20.37 -5.03 -17.46
CA GLN A 112 21.17 -3.90 -16.99
C GLN A 112 20.35 -2.96 -16.10
N LEU A 113 19.08 -2.74 -16.44
CA LEU A 113 18.15 -1.98 -15.59
C LEU A 113 18.02 -2.66 -14.22
N GLN A 114 17.89 -3.98 -14.17
CA GLN A 114 17.84 -4.75 -12.93
C GLN A 114 19.04 -4.45 -12.03
N ILE A 115 20.24 -4.59 -12.59
CA ILE A 115 21.49 -4.39 -11.87
C ILE A 115 21.57 -2.95 -11.34
N ALA A 116 21.18 -1.97 -12.14
CA ALA A 116 21.17 -0.57 -11.73
C ALA A 116 20.18 -0.30 -10.58
N VAL A 117 18.99 -0.90 -10.64
CA VAL A 117 17.96 -0.74 -9.60
C VAL A 117 18.37 -1.44 -8.30
N LEU A 118 18.89 -2.66 -8.36
CA LEU A 118 19.41 -3.37 -7.18
C LEU A 118 20.52 -2.60 -6.47
N ARG A 119 21.38 -1.91 -7.23
CA ARG A 119 22.50 -1.15 -6.69
C ARG A 119 22.08 0.16 -6.03
N GLU A 120 21.04 0.81 -6.53
CA GLU A 120 20.72 2.20 -6.17
C GLU A 120 19.49 2.37 -5.26
N PHE A 121 18.73 1.31 -5.03
CA PHE A 121 17.47 1.37 -4.27
C PHE A 121 17.52 0.52 -3.01
N ASP A 122 16.88 1.02 -1.96
CA ASP A 122 16.50 0.23 -0.79
C ASP A 122 15.22 -0.55 -1.09
N PHE A 123 15.18 -1.81 -0.69
CA PHE A 123 14.03 -2.67 -0.89
C PHE A 123 13.29 -2.86 0.43
N TYR A 124 11.97 -2.87 0.33
CA TYR A 124 11.08 -3.06 1.46
C TYR A 124 10.07 -4.16 1.11
N GLN A 125 9.90 -5.12 2.01
CA GLN A 125 8.97 -6.24 1.87
C GLN A 125 7.71 -5.97 2.70
N ALA A 126 6.54 -6.21 2.11
CA ALA A 126 5.29 -6.18 2.85
C ALA A 126 5.23 -7.33 3.87
N ILE A 127 4.73 -7.05 5.08
CA ILE A 127 4.61 -8.06 6.13
C ILE A 127 3.56 -9.14 5.81
N GLY A 128 2.63 -8.86 4.88
CA GLY A 128 1.56 -9.77 4.51
C GLY A 128 0.45 -9.87 5.55
N THR A 129 -0.60 -10.63 5.24
CA THR A 129 -1.74 -10.84 6.14
C THR A 129 -1.42 -11.74 7.33
N ASP A 130 -0.30 -12.46 7.27
CA ASP A 130 0.16 -13.45 8.24
C ASP A 130 1.50 -13.09 8.91
N GLY A 131 2.08 -11.95 8.59
CA GLY A 131 3.43 -11.55 9.06
C GLY A 131 4.59 -12.30 8.39
N ALA A 132 4.30 -13.20 7.44
CA ALA A 132 5.27 -13.99 6.68
C ALA A 132 5.37 -13.56 5.20
N GLY A 133 4.72 -12.46 4.82
CA GLY A 133 4.74 -11.92 3.47
C GLY A 133 3.69 -12.49 2.53
N THR A 134 2.66 -13.19 3.05
CA THR A 134 1.55 -13.64 2.21
C THR A 134 0.68 -12.45 1.77
N VAL A 135 0.55 -12.28 0.44
CA VAL A 135 -0.22 -11.19 -0.17
C VAL A 135 -1.27 -11.77 -1.11
N GLU A 136 -2.50 -11.25 -1.02
CA GLU A 136 -3.57 -11.55 -1.97
C GLU A 136 -3.60 -10.50 -3.07
N PHE A 137 -3.54 -10.94 -4.32
CA PHE A 137 -3.65 -10.06 -5.49
C PHE A 137 -5.05 -10.16 -6.08
N THR A 138 -5.76 -9.04 -6.12
CA THR A 138 -7.08 -8.91 -6.75
C THR A 138 -7.01 -7.93 -7.93
N GLY A 139 -8.05 -7.94 -8.77
CA GLY A 139 -8.14 -7.07 -9.94
C GLY A 139 -9.42 -6.25 -9.95
N TYR A 140 -9.31 -4.98 -10.33
CA TYR A 140 -10.43 -4.10 -10.65
C TYR A 140 -10.25 -3.56 -12.07
N PHE A 141 -11.34 -3.13 -12.70
CA PHE A 141 -11.32 -2.51 -14.01
C PHE A 141 -12.35 -1.39 -14.09
N GLU A 142 -12.22 -0.54 -15.10
CA GLU A 142 -13.20 0.50 -15.40
C GLU A 142 -14.18 -0.03 -16.45
N PRO A 143 -15.45 -0.34 -16.09
CA PRO A 143 -16.41 -0.83 -17.05
C PRO A 143 -16.86 0.30 -18.00
N THR A 144 -16.98 -0.03 -19.28
CA THR A 144 -17.48 0.91 -20.30
C THR A 144 -18.90 0.52 -20.71
N TYR A 145 -19.84 1.47 -20.60
CA TYR A 145 -21.25 1.26 -20.98
C TYR A 145 -21.68 2.25 -22.07
N ARG A 146 -22.58 1.80 -22.95
CA ARG A 146 -23.34 2.71 -23.82
C ARG A 146 -24.45 3.35 -23.01
N ALA A 147 -24.62 4.67 -23.14
CA ALA A 147 -25.62 5.43 -22.41
C ALA A 147 -26.25 6.50 -23.30
N SER A 148 -27.40 7.01 -22.87
CA SER A 148 -28.09 8.15 -23.48
C SER A 148 -28.22 9.29 -22.47
N GLN A 149 -28.11 10.52 -22.95
CA GLN A 149 -28.37 11.73 -22.14
C GLN A 149 -29.86 11.90 -21.80
N VAL A 150 -30.75 11.26 -22.58
CA VAL A 150 -32.20 11.31 -22.41
C VAL A 150 -32.74 9.90 -22.26
N ARG A 151 -33.68 9.71 -21.33
CA ARG A 151 -34.35 8.41 -21.12
C ARG A 151 -35.05 7.95 -22.40
N THR A 152 -34.88 6.70 -22.78
CA THR A 152 -35.62 6.05 -23.89
C THR A 152 -36.20 4.71 -23.44
N ALA A 153 -36.89 4.00 -24.34
CA ALA A 153 -37.32 2.62 -24.07
C ALA A 153 -36.14 1.66 -23.86
N GLU A 154 -34.97 1.96 -24.44
CA GLU A 154 -33.74 1.18 -24.27
C GLU A 154 -32.92 1.64 -23.05
N TYR A 155 -32.77 2.95 -22.84
CA TYR A 155 -31.97 3.54 -21.75
C TYR A 155 -32.87 3.97 -20.59
N GLN A 156 -33.24 3.01 -19.73
CA GLN A 156 -34.24 3.21 -18.67
C GLN A 156 -33.66 3.44 -17.26
N TYR A 157 -32.37 3.15 -17.05
CA TYR A 157 -31.74 3.21 -15.73
C TYR A 157 -30.81 4.44 -15.62
N PRO A 158 -31.13 5.42 -14.77
CA PRO A 158 -30.33 6.64 -14.64
C PRO A 158 -29.04 6.41 -13.84
N LEU A 159 -27.99 7.18 -14.14
CA LEU A 159 -26.83 7.36 -13.28
C LEU A 159 -27.03 8.65 -12.47
N TYR A 160 -27.12 8.51 -11.14
CA TYR A 160 -27.39 9.64 -10.25
C TYR A 160 -26.11 10.43 -9.95
N ARG A 161 -26.22 11.76 -9.97
CA ARG A 161 -25.25 12.64 -9.31
C ARG A 161 -25.52 12.65 -7.80
N LEU A 162 -24.54 13.06 -7.01
CA LEU A 162 -24.75 13.33 -5.59
C LEU A 162 -25.85 14.39 -5.42
N PRO A 163 -26.95 14.12 -4.69
CA PRO A 163 -27.98 15.11 -4.45
C PRO A 163 -27.41 16.34 -3.71
N PRO A 164 -27.69 17.58 -4.15
CA PRO A 164 -27.10 18.77 -3.52
C PRO A 164 -27.57 18.99 -2.08
N ASN A 165 -28.71 18.41 -1.71
CA ASN A 165 -29.27 18.46 -0.37
C ASN A 165 -29.02 17.18 0.45
N LEU A 166 -28.07 16.31 0.04
CA LEU A 166 -27.83 15.03 0.72
C LEU A 166 -27.55 15.20 2.22
N THR A 167 -26.90 16.30 2.62
CA THR A 167 -26.62 16.63 4.03
C THR A 167 -27.87 16.91 4.86
N GLN A 168 -29.01 17.20 4.22
CA GLN A 168 -30.30 17.45 4.87
C GLN A 168 -31.17 16.18 4.92
N TRP A 169 -30.72 15.08 4.31
CA TRP A 169 -31.50 13.84 4.30
C TRP A 169 -31.49 13.21 5.69
N THR A 170 -32.64 12.71 6.12
CA THR A 170 -32.76 11.94 7.35
C THR A 170 -31.86 10.72 7.29
N GLN A 171 -31.17 10.43 8.40
CA GLN A 171 -30.41 9.20 8.57
C GLN A 171 -31.26 8.12 9.29
N PRO A 172 -31.15 6.85 8.90
CA PRO A 172 -30.34 6.33 7.80
C PRO A 172 -30.86 6.79 6.42
N HIS A 173 -29.95 6.99 5.46
CA HIS A 173 -30.34 7.32 4.09
C HIS A 173 -31.25 6.23 3.49
N PRO A 174 -32.10 6.57 2.51
CA PRO A 174 -32.92 5.58 1.81
C PRO A 174 -32.06 4.44 1.27
N THR A 175 -32.54 3.21 1.47
CA THR A 175 -31.93 2.02 0.86
C THR A 175 -32.09 2.05 -0.65
N ARG A 176 -31.31 1.24 -1.36
CA ARG A 176 -31.43 1.10 -2.82
C ARG A 176 -32.87 0.81 -3.27
N VAL A 177 -33.56 -0.09 -2.56
CA VAL A 177 -34.96 -0.48 -2.85
C VAL A 177 -35.94 0.67 -2.62
N GLN A 178 -35.59 1.67 -1.79
CA GLN A 178 -36.43 2.86 -1.59
C GLN A 178 -36.16 3.96 -2.62
N LEU A 179 -35.07 3.86 -3.40
CA LEU A 179 -34.69 4.84 -4.44
C LEU A 179 -35.10 4.39 -5.86
N GLU A 180 -35.22 3.08 -6.09
CA GLU A 180 -35.55 2.45 -7.38
C GLU A 180 -37.01 1.97 -7.40
#